data_AF-A0A3P5WJW1-F1
#
_entry.id   AF-A0A3P5WJW1-F1
#
_cell.length_a   1.000
_cell.length_b   1.000
_cell.length_c   1.000
_cell.angle_alpha   90.00
_cell.angle_beta   90.00
_cell.angle_gamma   90.00
#
_symmetry.space_group_name_H-M   'P 1'
#
loop_
_entity.id
_entity.type
_entity.pdbx_description
1 polymer ?
#
loop_
_entity_poly.entity_id
_entity_poly.type
_entity_poly.pdbx_seq_one_letter_code
_entity_poly.pdbx_strand_id
1 'polypeptide(L)'
;MERKQLKDFISLGVSCQYLKRARSIGDLPYRGDGYVRYNIVEFSRILRANNLKVSLNAARMLLAPITLKLDESYPEDSGDVMTRDELSSISEAIKQLEVVLDAESPEVSAFFPIEKRYNTDLLLDNIGALFGTDSFEKLSENSKADFAEAGKCMLFERNTAAAYHLMRGSEGAVKHLYKCAIKRNRRKNLTWGSMVDHMNERGLLSESLKGTLDNFRKGFRNPVAHPEKFYSSDEAQDLLGTTTQLVNLIVAHEKYDDC
;
A
#
# COMPACT_ATOMS: atom_id res chain seq x y z
N MET A 1 2.45 7.04 3.29
CA MET A 1 1.37 6.44 4.11
C MET A 1 1.94 5.16 4.69
N GLU A 2 2.01 5.02 6.01
CA GLU A 2 2.56 3.81 6.62
C GLU A 2 1.44 2.76 6.72
N ARG A 3 1.68 1.54 6.22
CA ARG A 3 0.70 0.45 6.30
C ARG A 3 0.62 -0.04 7.75
N LYS A 4 -0.52 0.17 8.40
CA LYS A 4 -0.85 -0.45 9.69
C LYS A 4 -1.70 -1.70 9.45
N GLN A 5 -1.42 -2.78 10.18
CA GLN A 5 -2.19 -4.01 10.00
C GLN A 5 -3.49 -3.92 10.81
N LEU A 6 -4.63 -4.32 10.22
CA LEU A 6 -5.92 -4.36 10.92
C LEU A 6 -5.85 -5.15 12.23
N LYS A 7 -5.01 -6.20 12.25
CA LYS A 7 -4.75 -7.00 13.45
C LYS A 7 -4.30 -6.15 14.64
N ASP A 8 -3.60 -5.04 14.43
CA ASP A 8 -3.09 -4.20 15.51
C ASP A 8 -4.25 -3.49 16.21
N PHE A 9 -5.21 -2.93 15.45
CA PHE A 9 -6.42 -2.32 16.02
C PHE A 9 -7.32 -3.34 16.70
N ILE A 10 -7.46 -4.55 16.13
CA ILE A 10 -8.20 -5.64 16.77
C ILE A 10 -7.52 -6.04 18.09
N SER A 11 -6.20 -6.21 18.06
CA SER A 11 -5.41 -6.59 19.24
C SER A 11 -5.46 -5.51 20.33
N LEU A 12 -5.51 -4.23 19.95
CA LEU A 12 -5.71 -3.12 20.89
C LEU A 12 -7.03 -3.26 21.63
N GLY A 13 -8.13 -3.46 20.89
CA GLY A 13 -9.46 -3.64 21.46
C GLY A 13 -9.57 -4.87 22.33
N VAL A 14 -9.03 -6.01 21.88
CA VAL A 14 -9.01 -7.27 22.65
C VAL A 14 -8.22 -7.10 23.94
N SER A 15 -7.02 -6.52 23.88
CA SER A 15 -6.18 -6.28 25.07
C SER A 15 -6.88 -5.34 26.05
N CYS A 16 -7.52 -4.27 25.55
CA CYS A 16 -8.31 -3.36 26.37
C CYS A 16 -9.45 -4.09 27.09
N GLN A 17 -10.26 -4.87 26.37
CA GLN A 17 -11.39 -5.60 26.97
C GLN A 17 -10.92 -6.69 27.94
N TYR A 18 -9.84 -7.41 27.62
CA TYR A 18 -9.25 -8.41 28.51
C TYR A 18 -8.84 -7.77 29.84
N LEU A 19 -8.04 -6.70 29.81
CA LEU A 19 -7.57 -6.03 31.02
C LEU A 19 -8.72 -5.35 31.78
N LYS A 20 -9.70 -4.78 31.07
CA LYS A 20 -10.91 -4.20 31.68
C LYS A 20 -11.72 -5.25 32.45
N ARG A 21 -11.81 -6.47 31.92
CA ARG A 21 -12.57 -7.57 32.51
C ARG A 21 -11.76 -8.48 33.43
N ALA A 22 -10.47 -8.20 33.65
CA ALA A 22 -9.55 -9.06 34.40
C ALA A 22 -10.12 -9.48 35.78
N ARG A 23 -10.74 -8.53 36.50
CA ARG A 23 -11.42 -8.80 37.79
C ARG A 23 -12.52 -9.88 37.71
N SER A 24 -13.24 -9.94 36.60
CA SER A 24 -14.40 -10.83 36.42
C SER A 24 -14.03 -12.21 35.88
N ILE A 25 -12.79 -12.40 35.42
CA ILE A 25 -12.32 -13.67 34.84
C ILE A 25 -11.94 -14.68 35.94
N GLY A 26 -11.59 -14.19 37.15
CA GLY A 26 -11.23 -15.02 38.29
C GLY A 26 -9.73 -14.97 38.57
N ASP A 27 -9.15 -16.12 38.91
CA ASP A 27 -7.73 -16.23 39.27
C ASP A 27 -6.87 -16.13 38.00
N LEU A 28 -6.17 -15.00 37.87
CA LEU A 28 -5.33 -14.70 36.72
C LEU A 28 -3.87 -14.58 37.14
N PRO A 29 -2.95 -15.33 36.51
CA PRO A 29 -1.51 -15.09 36.66
C PRO A 29 -1.13 -13.70 36.16
N TYR A 30 -0.12 -13.09 36.78
CA TYR A 30 0.46 -11.84 36.29
C TYR A 30 1.43 -12.08 35.12
N ARG A 31 2.30 -13.09 35.26
CA ARG A 31 3.37 -13.46 34.32
C ARG A 31 2.94 -14.54 33.33
N GLY A 32 3.67 -14.61 32.21
CA GLY A 32 3.52 -15.60 31.13
C GLY A 32 2.80 -15.06 29.90
N ASP A 33 2.88 -15.82 28.81
CA ASP A 33 2.34 -15.44 27.51
C ASP A 33 0.81 -15.36 27.53
N GLY A 34 0.28 -14.21 27.09
CA GLY A 34 -1.18 -13.97 27.06
C GLY A 34 -1.79 -13.59 28.41
N TYR A 35 -1.01 -13.51 29.48
CA TYR A 35 -1.47 -13.05 30.80
C TYR A 35 -1.39 -11.52 30.96
N VAL A 36 -1.67 -11.02 32.16
CA VAL A 36 -1.90 -9.60 32.43
C VAL A 36 -0.71 -8.72 32.02
N ARG A 37 0.51 -9.09 32.41
CA ARG A 37 1.71 -8.29 32.11
C ARG A 37 2.02 -8.23 30.62
N TYR A 38 1.84 -9.36 29.91
CA TYR A 38 2.00 -9.42 28.46
C TYR A 38 1.01 -8.46 27.77
N ASN A 39 -0.27 -8.52 28.14
CA ASN A 39 -1.31 -7.67 27.55
C ASN A 39 -1.08 -6.17 27.81
N ILE A 40 -0.56 -5.78 28.98
CA ILE A 40 -0.24 -4.36 29.26
C ILE A 40 0.89 -3.85 28.36
N VAL A 41 1.95 -4.66 28.17
CA VAL A 41 3.05 -4.31 27.27
C VAL A 41 2.59 -4.26 25.83
N GLU A 42 1.84 -5.27 25.41
CA GLU A 42 1.35 -5.35 24.04
C GLU A 42 0.41 -4.19 23.72
N PHE A 43 -0.50 -3.86 24.64
CA PHE A 43 -1.36 -2.68 24.56
C PHE A 43 -0.53 -1.40 24.38
N SER A 44 0.50 -1.18 25.21
CA SER A 44 1.37 0.00 25.12
C SER A 44 2.21 0.02 23.82
N ARG A 45 2.63 -1.16 23.33
CA ARG A 45 3.33 -1.31 22.06
C ARG A 45 2.44 -0.91 20.89
N ILE A 46 1.19 -1.36 20.90
CA ILE A 46 0.20 -1.06 19.85
C ILE A 46 -0.17 0.43 19.84
N LEU A 47 -0.38 1.06 21.01
CA LEU A 47 -0.61 2.50 21.10
C LEU A 47 0.53 3.30 20.45
N ARG A 48 1.78 2.93 20.75
CA ARG A 48 2.97 3.55 20.14
C ARG A 48 3.01 3.30 18.63
N ALA A 49 2.78 2.06 18.20
CA ALA A 49 2.82 1.68 16.80
C ALA A 49 1.76 2.43 15.97
N ASN A 50 0.61 2.77 16.55
CA ASN A 50 -0.45 3.50 15.88
C ASN A 50 -0.42 5.02 16.15
N ASN A 51 0.67 5.54 16.71
CA ASN A 51 0.86 6.97 16.98
C ASN A 51 -0.24 7.60 17.86
N LEU A 52 -0.84 6.81 18.77
CA LEU A 52 -1.82 7.24 19.77
C LEU A 52 -1.08 7.82 20.99
N LYS A 53 -0.54 9.03 20.83
CA LYS A 53 0.39 9.65 21.78
C LYS A 53 -0.29 10.02 23.10
N VAL A 54 -1.52 10.51 23.05
CA VAL A 54 -2.27 10.93 24.24
C VAL A 54 -2.61 9.71 25.07
N SER A 55 -3.15 8.66 24.45
CA SER A 55 -3.43 7.38 25.08
C SER A 55 -2.17 6.72 25.61
N LEU A 56 -1.06 6.75 24.87
CA LEU A 56 0.22 6.20 25.34
C LEU A 56 0.72 6.90 26.61
N ASN A 57 0.57 8.22 26.69
CA ASN A 57 0.96 8.98 27.87
C ASN A 57 0.03 8.69 29.05
N ALA A 58 -1.28 8.62 28.83
CA ALA A 58 -2.23 8.21 29.86
C ALA A 58 -1.94 6.78 30.37
N ALA A 59 -1.62 5.84 29.47
CA ALA A 59 -1.22 4.48 29.82
C ALA A 59 0.02 4.48 30.73
N ARG A 60 1.03 5.30 30.42
CA ARG A 60 2.22 5.45 31.27
C ARG A 60 1.89 6.01 32.64
N MET A 61 0.99 6.99 32.73
CA MET A 61 0.62 7.59 34.01
C MET A 61 -0.21 6.64 34.89
N LEU A 62 -1.12 5.87 34.28
CA LEU A 62 -2.08 5.02 35.00
C LEU A 62 -1.55 3.62 35.27
N LEU A 63 -0.89 2.98 34.28
CA LEU A 63 -0.48 1.58 34.37
C LEU A 63 0.95 1.42 34.88
N ALA A 64 1.89 2.33 34.58
CA ALA A 64 3.29 2.14 34.95
C ALA A 64 3.52 1.99 36.47
N PRO A 65 2.87 2.80 37.34
CA PRO A 65 3.01 2.63 38.79
C PRO A 65 2.47 1.28 39.27
N ILE A 66 1.36 0.81 38.69
CA ILE A 66 0.76 -0.49 39.01
C ILE A 66 1.69 -1.61 38.56
N THR A 67 2.20 -1.55 37.33
CA THR A 67 3.10 -2.58 36.80
C THR A 67 4.41 -2.64 37.56
N LEU A 68 4.96 -1.51 38.00
CA LEU A 68 6.21 -1.50 38.77
C LEU A 68 6.04 -2.29 40.08
N LYS A 69 4.97 -2.01 40.83
CA LYS A 69 4.65 -2.73 42.07
C LYS A 69 4.42 -4.23 41.83
N LEU A 70 3.69 -4.57 40.76
CA LEU A 70 3.40 -5.98 40.44
C LEU A 70 4.64 -6.72 39.92
N ASP A 71 5.52 -6.04 39.18
CA ASP A 71 6.78 -6.61 38.71
C ASP A 71 7.68 -7.02 39.90
N GLU A 72 7.61 -6.31 41.03
CA GLU A 72 8.28 -6.68 42.29
C GLU A 72 7.61 -7.86 43.02
N SER A 73 6.27 -7.89 43.06
CA SER A 73 5.51 -8.95 43.74
C SER A 73 5.49 -10.29 42.99
N TYR A 74 5.65 -10.27 41.67
CA TYR A 74 5.54 -11.46 40.81
C TYR A 74 6.77 -11.58 39.89
N PRO A 75 7.86 -12.23 40.35
CA PRO A 75 9.07 -12.50 39.56
C PRO A 75 8.80 -13.40 38.34
N GLU A 76 9.72 -13.50 37.38
CA GLU A 76 9.48 -14.15 36.07
C GLU A 76 8.99 -15.60 36.11
N ASP A 77 9.28 -16.35 37.17
CA ASP A 77 8.86 -17.75 37.36
C ASP A 77 7.68 -17.93 38.34
N SER A 78 7.03 -16.85 38.77
CA SER A 78 5.91 -16.98 39.72
C SER A 78 4.64 -17.44 38.99
N GLY A 79 4.15 -18.62 39.37
CA GLY A 79 2.84 -19.13 38.99
C GLY A 79 1.69 -18.55 39.83
N ASP A 80 2.01 -17.55 40.66
CA ASP A 80 1.09 -16.97 41.62
C ASP A 80 -0.01 -16.16 40.90
N VAL A 81 -1.21 -16.28 41.45
CA VAL A 81 -2.40 -15.61 40.92
C VAL A 81 -2.55 -14.24 41.57
N MET A 82 -2.99 -13.28 40.77
CA MET A 82 -3.21 -11.91 41.23
C MET A 82 -4.36 -11.83 42.23
N THR A 83 -4.23 -10.91 43.18
CA THR A 83 -5.33 -10.63 44.12
C THR A 83 -6.46 -9.85 43.42
N ARG A 84 -7.67 -9.94 43.97
CA ARG A 84 -8.83 -9.20 43.45
C ARG A 84 -8.63 -7.68 43.46
N ASP A 85 -7.88 -7.14 44.41
CA ASP A 85 -7.62 -5.71 44.54
C ASP A 85 -6.62 -5.22 43.46
N GLU A 86 -5.62 -6.03 43.15
CA GLU A 86 -4.67 -5.76 42.05
C GLU A 86 -5.39 -5.79 40.70
N LEU A 87 -6.23 -6.81 40.46
CA LEU A 87 -7.06 -6.90 39.25
C LEU A 87 -8.06 -5.75 39.14
N SER A 88 -8.60 -5.28 40.28
CA SER A 88 -9.49 -4.12 40.32
C SER A 88 -8.76 -2.82 39.96
N SER A 89 -7.52 -2.66 40.45
CA SER A 89 -6.69 -1.49 40.14
C SER A 89 -6.36 -1.40 38.65
N ILE A 90 -6.04 -2.53 38.00
CA ILE A 90 -5.81 -2.58 36.55
C ILE A 90 -7.09 -2.28 35.78
N SER A 91 -8.20 -2.93 36.17
CA SER A 91 -9.51 -2.72 35.52
C SER A 91 -9.90 -1.25 35.56
N GLU A 92 -9.70 -0.56 36.68
CA GLU A 92 -10.03 0.85 36.83
C GLU A 92 -9.10 1.76 36.01
N ALA A 93 -7.80 1.50 36.02
CA ALA A 93 -6.84 2.21 35.18
C ALA A 93 -7.19 2.09 33.68
N ILE A 94 -7.62 0.90 33.23
CA ILE A 94 -8.01 0.67 31.84
C ILE A 94 -9.33 1.36 31.49
N LYS A 95 -10.31 1.43 32.39
CA LYS A 95 -11.55 2.19 32.13
C LYS A 95 -11.26 3.68 31.94
N GLN A 96 -10.39 4.25 32.76
CA GLN A 96 -9.97 5.65 32.61
C GLN A 96 -9.22 5.87 31.29
N LEU A 97 -8.39 4.90 30.91
CA LEU A 97 -7.67 4.91 29.65
C LEU A 97 -8.57 4.75 28.42
N GLU A 98 -9.64 3.96 28.52
CA GLU A 98 -10.66 3.79 27.47
C GLU A 98 -11.31 5.14 27.13
N VAL A 99 -11.61 5.98 28.14
CA VAL A 99 -12.13 7.34 27.91
C VAL A 99 -11.14 8.21 27.11
N VAL A 100 -9.85 8.11 27.41
CA VAL A 100 -8.81 8.85 26.68
C VAL A 100 -8.64 8.31 25.26
N LEU A 101 -8.66 6.99 25.10
CA LEU A 101 -8.57 6.32 23.81
C LEU A 101 -9.76 6.68 22.92
N ASP A 102 -10.96 6.68 23.47
CA ASP A 102 -12.18 7.06 22.76
C ASP A 102 -12.12 8.53 22.32
N ALA A 103 -11.54 9.41 23.14
CA ALA A 103 -11.35 10.83 22.81
C ALA A 103 -10.26 11.07 21.77
N GLU A 104 -9.20 10.25 21.73
CA GLU A 104 -8.12 10.35 20.73
C GLU A 104 -8.47 9.64 19.41
N SER A 105 -9.31 8.61 19.45
CA SER A 105 -9.64 7.78 18.29
C SER A 105 -10.17 8.54 17.06
N PRO A 106 -10.95 9.64 17.17
CA PRO A 106 -11.43 10.38 16.01
C PRO A 106 -10.32 11.10 15.22
N GLU A 107 -9.16 11.33 15.84
CA GLU A 107 -7.99 11.95 15.18
C GLU A 107 -7.22 10.97 14.28
N VAL A 108 -7.57 9.67 14.32
CA VAL A 108 -6.90 8.63 13.54
C VAL A 108 -7.88 8.00 12.55
N SER A 109 -7.61 8.20 11.25
CA SER A 109 -8.40 7.61 10.17
C SER A 109 -7.74 6.36 9.58
N ALA A 110 -8.52 5.29 9.47
CA ALA A 110 -8.17 4.14 8.66
C ALA A 110 -8.83 4.26 7.27
N PHE A 111 -8.06 4.03 6.21
CA PHE A 111 -8.57 3.99 4.84
C PHE A 111 -8.64 2.54 4.38
N PHE A 112 -9.81 2.14 3.91
CA PHE A 112 -10.02 0.84 3.29
C PHE A 112 -10.22 1.06 1.79
N PRO A 113 -9.48 0.34 0.93
CA PRO A 113 -9.75 0.39 -0.49
C PRO A 113 -11.14 -0.19 -0.77
N ILE A 114 -11.90 0.53 -1.59
CA ILE A 114 -13.17 0.02 -2.12
C ILE A 114 -12.85 -1.11 -3.11
N GLU A 115 -13.77 -2.07 -3.27
CA GLU A 115 -13.68 -3.11 -4.29
C GLU A 115 -13.37 -2.49 -5.67
N LYS A 116 -12.38 -3.09 -6.35
CA LYS A 116 -11.93 -2.71 -7.69
C LYS A 116 -12.15 -3.90 -8.63
N ARG A 117 -12.20 -3.65 -9.94
CA ARG A 117 -12.28 -4.70 -10.97
C ARG A 117 -11.03 -5.60 -10.95
N TYR A 118 -9.89 -5.04 -10.55
CA TYR A 118 -8.66 -5.78 -10.32
C TYR A 118 -8.48 -6.08 -8.84
N ASN A 119 -7.87 -7.22 -8.55
CA ASN A 119 -7.50 -7.61 -7.19
C ASN A 119 -6.58 -6.55 -6.55
N THR A 120 -6.88 -6.17 -5.30
CA THR A 120 -6.17 -5.10 -4.59
C THR A 120 -4.71 -5.42 -4.33
N ASP A 121 -4.36 -6.68 -4.10
CA ASP A 121 -2.97 -7.11 -3.87
C ASP A 121 -2.15 -7.01 -5.16
N LEU A 122 -2.77 -7.31 -6.31
CA LEU A 122 -2.15 -7.09 -7.62
C LEU A 122 -1.89 -5.60 -7.85
N LEU A 123 -2.87 -4.73 -7.59
CA LEU A 123 -2.68 -3.28 -7.75
C LEU A 123 -1.64 -2.69 -6.78
N LEU A 124 -1.53 -3.25 -5.58
CA LEU A 124 -0.64 -2.72 -4.54
C LEU A 124 0.81 -3.16 -4.71
N ASP A 125 1.02 -4.46 -4.84
CA ASP A 125 2.35 -5.08 -4.66
C ASP A 125 2.79 -5.94 -5.86
N ASN A 126 1.88 -6.29 -6.79
CA ASN A 126 2.19 -7.22 -7.88
C ASN A 126 1.51 -6.86 -9.21
N ILE A 127 1.67 -5.61 -9.66
CA ILE A 127 1.01 -5.17 -10.91
C ILE A 127 1.57 -5.89 -12.14
N GLY A 128 2.82 -6.36 -12.06
CA GLY A 128 3.48 -7.09 -13.13
C GLY A 128 2.76 -8.37 -13.54
N ALA A 129 2.05 -9.02 -12.61
CA ALA A 129 1.25 -10.21 -12.91
C ALA A 129 0.04 -9.96 -13.83
N LEU A 130 -0.34 -8.69 -14.05
CA LEU A 130 -1.37 -8.35 -15.04
C LEU A 130 -0.84 -8.42 -16.48
N PHE A 131 0.48 -8.34 -16.67
CA PHE A 131 1.12 -8.35 -17.98
C PHE A 131 1.26 -9.78 -18.53
N GLY A 132 1.51 -9.88 -19.82
CA GLY A 132 1.87 -11.15 -20.45
C GLY A 132 3.18 -11.69 -19.89
N THR A 133 3.42 -12.99 -20.09
CA THR A 133 4.63 -13.69 -19.61
C THR A 133 5.89 -12.91 -19.97
N ASP A 134 6.71 -12.61 -18.96
CA ASP A 134 7.97 -11.87 -19.02
C ASP A 134 7.89 -10.42 -19.55
N SER A 135 6.71 -9.95 -20.01
CA SER A 135 6.55 -8.61 -20.56
C SER A 135 6.91 -7.52 -19.58
N PHE A 136 6.46 -7.65 -18.32
CA PHE A 136 6.76 -6.67 -17.27
C PHE A 136 8.25 -6.67 -16.94
N GLU A 137 8.89 -7.83 -16.88
CA GLU A 137 10.29 -7.95 -16.49
C GLU A 137 11.26 -7.35 -17.51
N LYS A 138 10.88 -7.36 -18.79
CA LYS A 138 11.63 -6.74 -19.88
C LYS A 138 11.55 -5.20 -19.89
N LEU A 139 10.64 -4.61 -19.12
CA LEU A 139 10.55 -3.16 -18.99
C LEU A 139 11.76 -2.57 -18.25
N SER A 140 12.07 -1.31 -18.52
CA SER A 140 13.04 -0.57 -17.70
C SER A 140 12.51 -0.37 -16.28
N GLU A 141 13.42 -0.26 -15.30
CA GLU A 141 13.05 -0.01 -13.89
C GLU A 141 12.15 1.22 -13.70
N ASN A 142 12.38 2.30 -14.46
CA ASN A 142 11.52 3.48 -14.43
C ASN A 142 10.09 3.17 -14.93
N SER A 143 9.96 2.36 -15.98
CA SER A 143 8.65 1.93 -16.49
C SER A 143 7.94 1.01 -15.49
N LYS A 144 8.66 0.06 -14.89
CA LYS A 144 8.11 -0.82 -13.83
C LYS A 144 7.60 0.01 -12.65
N ALA A 145 8.40 0.99 -12.20
CA ALA A 145 8.02 1.91 -11.14
C ALA A 145 6.80 2.76 -11.50
N ASP A 146 6.73 3.30 -12.72
CA ASP A 146 5.56 4.05 -13.18
C ASP A 146 4.29 3.17 -13.15
N PHE A 147 4.34 1.93 -13.64
CA PHE A 147 3.19 1.02 -13.54
C PHE A 147 2.82 0.68 -12.09
N ALA A 148 3.81 0.41 -11.23
CA ALA A 148 3.55 0.14 -9.81
C ALA A 148 2.87 1.33 -9.10
N GLU A 149 3.30 2.56 -9.38
CA GLU A 149 2.64 3.76 -8.86
C GLU A 149 1.24 3.97 -9.44
N ALA A 150 1.01 3.58 -10.70
CA ALA A 150 -0.34 3.60 -11.27
C ALA A 150 -1.31 2.70 -10.49
N GLY A 151 -0.90 1.46 -10.16
CA GLY A 151 -1.70 0.53 -9.37
C GLY A 151 -2.07 1.08 -7.99
N LYS A 152 -1.08 1.64 -7.26
CA LYS A 152 -1.31 2.32 -5.98
C LYS A 152 -2.26 3.51 -6.13
N CYS A 153 -2.08 4.34 -7.16
CA CYS A 153 -2.97 5.47 -7.41
C CYS A 153 -4.42 5.02 -7.63
N MET A 154 -4.66 3.91 -8.34
CA MET A 154 -6.02 3.36 -8.49
C MET A 154 -6.60 2.87 -7.16
N LEU A 155 -5.78 2.19 -6.35
CA LEU A 155 -6.20 1.68 -5.06
C LEU A 155 -6.66 2.81 -4.11
N PHE A 156 -5.99 3.97 -4.17
CA PHE A 156 -6.29 5.14 -3.34
C PHE A 156 -7.13 6.23 -4.05
N GLU A 157 -7.84 5.86 -5.12
CA GLU A 157 -8.77 6.73 -5.84
C GLU A 157 -8.14 8.04 -6.36
N ARG A 158 -6.90 7.93 -6.86
CA ARG A 158 -6.17 8.97 -7.57
C ARG A 158 -6.11 8.64 -9.06
N ASN A 159 -7.27 8.43 -9.65
CA ASN A 159 -7.46 7.87 -10.99
C ASN A 159 -6.78 8.68 -12.11
N THR A 160 -6.83 10.02 -12.05
CA THR A 160 -6.10 10.87 -13.02
C THR A 160 -4.58 10.66 -12.90
N ALA A 161 -4.03 10.60 -11.68
CA ALA A 161 -2.61 10.33 -11.48
C ALA A 161 -2.21 8.94 -11.96
N ALA A 162 -3.08 7.94 -11.75
CA ALA A 162 -2.88 6.61 -12.30
C ALA A 162 -2.76 6.64 -13.83
N ALA A 163 -3.66 7.35 -14.53
CA ALA A 163 -3.59 7.52 -15.98
C ALA A 163 -2.27 8.16 -16.45
N TYR A 164 -1.76 9.17 -15.74
CA TYR A 164 -0.45 9.77 -16.01
C TYR A 164 0.69 8.75 -15.90
N HIS A 165 0.71 7.97 -14.82
CA HIS A 165 1.71 6.94 -14.61
C HIS A 165 1.65 5.83 -15.67
N LEU A 166 0.46 5.37 -16.04
CA LEU A 166 0.28 4.39 -17.13
C LEU A 166 0.83 4.89 -18.47
N MET A 167 0.56 6.15 -18.82
CA MET A 167 1.08 6.75 -20.06
C MET A 167 2.59 6.90 -20.05
N ARG A 168 3.19 7.28 -18.92
CA ARG A 168 4.63 7.37 -18.77
C ARG A 168 5.31 6.01 -18.86
N GLY A 169 4.78 5.00 -18.16
CA GLY A 169 5.27 3.63 -18.23
C GLY A 169 5.25 3.09 -19.67
N SER A 170 4.13 3.30 -20.37
CA SER A 170 3.95 2.93 -21.78
C SER A 170 4.90 3.67 -22.72
N GLU A 171 5.10 4.98 -22.54
CA GLU A 171 6.08 5.77 -23.33
C GLU A 171 7.51 5.26 -23.12
N GLY A 172 7.83 4.81 -21.90
CA GLY A 172 9.11 4.15 -21.60
C GLY A 172 9.32 2.87 -22.40
N ALA A 173 8.28 2.04 -22.57
CA ALA A 173 8.34 0.84 -23.42
C ALA A 173 8.56 1.20 -24.91
N VAL A 174 7.83 2.19 -25.43
CA VAL A 174 8.03 2.70 -26.81
C VAL A 174 9.45 3.23 -27.01
N LYS A 175 9.97 3.97 -26.02
CA LYS A 175 11.32 4.53 -26.04
C LYS A 175 12.40 3.44 -25.99
N HIS A 176 12.16 2.35 -25.26
CA HIS A 176 13.05 1.19 -25.25
C HIS A 176 13.12 0.56 -26.64
N LEU A 177 11.96 0.20 -27.20
CA LEU A 177 11.86 -0.35 -28.57
C LEU A 177 12.58 0.54 -29.59
N TYR A 178 12.33 1.86 -29.54
CA TYR A 178 12.98 2.83 -30.40
C TYR A 178 14.52 2.77 -30.33
N LYS A 179 15.07 2.66 -29.12
CA LYS A 179 16.52 2.61 -28.91
C LYS A 179 17.13 1.29 -29.38
N CYS A 180 16.44 0.17 -29.24
CA CYS A 180 16.91 -1.12 -29.74
C CYS A 180 16.83 -1.16 -31.28
N ALA A 181 15.69 -0.76 -31.85
CA ALA A 181 15.47 -0.79 -33.30
C ALA A 181 16.33 0.22 -34.09
N ILE A 182 16.62 1.40 -33.52
CA ILE A 182 17.42 2.44 -34.19
C ILE A 182 18.70 2.72 -33.40
N LYS A 183 19.84 2.24 -33.91
CA LYS A 183 21.16 2.39 -33.27
C LYS A 183 21.90 3.69 -33.60
N ARG A 184 21.64 4.29 -34.77
CA ARG A 184 22.35 5.48 -35.30
C ARG A 184 21.38 6.50 -35.88
N ASN A 185 21.82 7.76 -35.94
CA ASN A 185 21.04 8.89 -36.46
C ASN A 185 19.66 9.03 -35.78
N ARG A 186 19.63 8.87 -34.45
CA ARG A 186 18.40 9.04 -33.66
C ARG A 186 17.94 10.50 -33.71
N ARG A 187 16.63 10.73 -33.63
CA ARG A 187 16.08 12.09 -33.55
C ARG A 187 16.51 12.72 -32.23
N LYS A 188 16.80 14.03 -32.24
CA LYS A 188 17.19 14.78 -31.04
C LYS A 188 16.04 14.87 -30.03
N ASN A 189 14.82 15.10 -30.51
CA ASN A 189 13.62 15.13 -29.68
C ASN A 189 12.92 13.76 -29.68
N LEU A 190 12.88 13.12 -28.52
CA LEU A 190 12.36 11.76 -28.31
C LEU A 190 10.95 11.79 -27.69
N THR A 191 10.03 12.55 -28.28
CA THR A 191 8.60 12.41 -27.95
C THR A 191 8.05 11.12 -28.54
N TRP A 192 6.99 10.56 -27.95
CA TRP A 192 6.28 9.39 -28.49
C TRP A 192 6.07 9.46 -30.01
N GLY A 193 5.42 10.53 -30.50
CA GLY A 193 5.14 10.70 -31.93
C GLY A 193 6.40 10.69 -32.79
N SER A 194 7.42 11.47 -32.38
CA SER A 194 8.71 11.56 -33.09
C SER A 194 9.41 10.19 -33.21
N MET A 195 9.32 9.35 -32.17
CA MET A 195 9.90 8.01 -32.17
C MET A 195 9.13 7.06 -33.11
N VAL A 196 7.80 7.08 -33.04
CA VAL A 196 6.94 6.23 -33.88
C VAL A 196 7.09 6.60 -35.35
N ASP A 197 7.04 7.89 -35.70
CA ASP A 197 7.20 8.37 -37.07
C ASP A 197 8.54 7.92 -37.66
N HIS A 198 9.62 8.04 -36.90
CA HIS A 198 10.95 7.65 -37.38
C HIS A 198 11.11 6.12 -37.54
N MET A 199 10.52 5.31 -36.66
CA MET A 199 10.51 3.85 -36.86
C MET A 199 9.70 3.48 -38.10
N ASN A 200 8.56 4.13 -38.32
CA ASN A 200 7.71 3.91 -39.49
C ASN A 200 8.40 4.32 -40.80
N GLU A 201 9.08 5.48 -40.85
CA GLU A 201 9.87 5.94 -42.00
C GLU A 201 10.95 4.93 -42.42
N ARG A 202 11.41 4.11 -41.49
CA ARG A 202 12.41 3.05 -41.75
C ARG A 202 11.80 1.67 -42.00
N GLY A 203 10.48 1.56 -42.09
CA GLY A 203 9.78 0.29 -42.28
C GLY A 203 9.93 -0.69 -41.12
N LEU A 204 10.17 -0.19 -39.90
CA LEU A 204 10.40 -1.02 -38.71
C LEU A 204 9.11 -1.37 -37.96
N LEU A 205 7.97 -0.78 -38.35
CA LEU A 205 6.67 -1.03 -37.72
C LEU A 205 5.72 -1.64 -38.75
N SER A 206 4.98 -2.67 -38.34
CA SER A 206 3.81 -3.10 -39.09
C SER A 206 2.71 -2.04 -39.03
N GLU A 207 1.85 -1.98 -40.05
CA GLU A 207 0.71 -1.03 -40.06
C GLU A 207 -0.22 -1.23 -38.85
N SER A 208 -0.37 -2.46 -38.37
CA SER A 208 -1.14 -2.76 -37.16
C SER A 208 -0.52 -2.18 -35.88
N LEU A 209 0.79 -2.36 -35.68
CA LEU A 209 1.48 -1.83 -34.50
C LEU A 209 1.52 -0.30 -34.54
N LYS A 210 1.83 0.29 -35.70
CA LYS A 210 1.80 1.73 -35.91
C LYS A 210 0.42 2.32 -35.62
N GLY A 211 -0.64 1.73 -36.18
CA GLY A 211 -2.01 2.16 -35.93
C GLY A 211 -2.38 2.11 -34.45
N THR A 212 -2.00 1.04 -33.77
CA THR A 212 -2.18 0.92 -32.31
C THR A 212 -1.44 2.03 -31.56
N LEU A 213 -0.15 2.24 -31.84
CA LEU A 213 0.65 3.28 -31.16
C LEU A 213 0.08 4.68 -31.37
N ASP A 214 -0.41 4.99 -32.57
CA ASP A 214 -1.03 6.28 -32.87
C ASP A 214 -2.40 6.46 -32.21
N ASN A 215 -3.21 5.40 -32.16
CA ASN A 215 -4.47 5.41 -31.43
C ASN A 215 -4.25 5.69 -29.95
N PHE A 216 -3.24 5.07 -29.32
CA PHE A 216 -2.92 5.37 -27.93
C PHE A 216 -2.42 6.79 -27.72
N ARG A 217 -1.56 7.26 -28.61
CA ARG A 217 -1.01 8.62 -28.54
C ARG A 217 -2.12 9.67 -28.59
N LYS A 218 -3.04 9.53 -29.54
CA LYS A 218 -4.13 10.50 -29.76
C LYS A 218 -5.29 10.32 -28.78
N GLY A 219 -5.68 9.08 -28.50
CA GLY A 219 -6.87 8.76 -27.69
C GLY A 219 -6.63 8.76 -26.18
N PHE A 220 -5.39 8.54 -25.72
CA PHE A 220 -5.09 8.47 -24.29
C PHE A 220 -3.95 9.41 -23.88
N ARG A 221 -2.75 9.26 -24.45
CA ARG A 221 -1.56 10.02 -23.99
C ARG A 221 -1.76 11.53 -24.07
N ASN A 222 -2.24 12.04 -25.20
CA ASN A 222 -2.47 13.47 -25.39
C ASN A 222 -3.59 14.00 -24.48
N PRO A 223 -4.76 13.34 -24.38
CA PRO A 223 -5.80 13.70 -23.41
C PRO A 223 -5.33 13.69 -21.96
N VAL A 224 -4.59 12.66 -21.52
CA VAL A 224 -4.06 12.56 -20.15
C VAL A 224 -3.22 13.79 -19.81
N ALA A 225 -2.41 14.28 -20.73
CA ALA A 225 -1.56 15.46 -20.52
C ALA A 225 -2.32 16.80 -20.49
N HIS A 226 -3.62 16.81 -20.78
CA HIS A 226 -4.43 18.03 -20.79
C HIS A 226 -4.98 18.31 -19.38
N PRO A 227 -4.83 19.53 -18.82
CA PRO A 227 -5.23 19.85 -17.44
C PRO A 227 -6.71 19.56 -17.12
N GLU A 228 -7.58 19.76 -18.11
CA GLU A 228 -9.04 19.58 -17.98
C GLU A 228 -9.52 18.12 -18.02
N LYS A 229 -8.65 17.15 -18.33
CA LYS A 229 -9.05 15.74 -18.40
C LYS A 229 -8.90 15.07 -17.04
N PHE A 230 -10.04 14.71 -16.46
CA PHE A 230 -10.13 13.86 -15.30
C PHE A 230 -10.53 12.44 -15.69
N TYR A 231 -10.10 11.47 -14.88
CA TYR A 231 -10.42 10.05 -15.04
C TYR A 231 -11.23 9.56 -13.85
N SER A 232 -12.31 8.84 -14.14
CA SER A 232 -13.06 8.04 -13.16
C SER A 232 -12.30 6.75 -12.82
N SER A 233 -12.77 6.04 -11.78
CA SER A 233 -12.19 4.74 -11.39
C SER A 233 -12.34 3.71 -12.50
N ASP A 234 -13.45 3.74 -13.23
CA ASP A 234 -13.70 2.82 -14.33
C ASP A 234 -12.77 3.11 -15.51
N GLU A 235 -12.70 4.37 -15.95
CA GLU A 235 -11.81 4.76 -17.06
C GLU A 235 -10.33 4.46 -16.77
N ALA A 236 -9.88 4.66 -15.52
CA ALA A 236 -8.50 4.35 -15.14
C ALA A 236 -8.23 2.83 -15.21
N GLN A 237 -9.16 2.00 -14.74
CA GLN A 237 -9.04 0.54 -14.79
C GLN A 237 -9.13 -0.01 -16.22
N ASP A 238 -9.96 0.58 -17.07
CA ASP A 238 -10.01 0.28 -18.51
C ASP A 238 -8.69 0.65 -19.19
N LEU A 239 -8.11 1.79 -18.82
CA LEU A 239 -6.81 2.23 -19.32
C LEU A 239 -5.68 1.31 -18.86
N LEU A 240 -5.73 0.75 -17.64
CA LEU A 240 -4.76 -0.27 -17.20
C LEU A 240 -4.79 -1.49 -18.13
N GLY A 241 -5.96 -2.09 -18.35
CA GLY A 241 -6.08 -3.25 -19.23
C GLY A 241 -5.56 -2.96 -20.65
N THR A 242 -5.89 -1.79 -21.16
CA THR A 242 -5.50 -1.33 -22.50
C THR A 242 -3.99 -1.11 -22.59
N THR A 243 -3.38 -0.45 -21.59
CA THR A 243 -1.91 -0.21 -21.57
C THR A 243 -1.10 -1.47 -21.34
N THR A 244 -1.60 -2.42 -20.56
CA THR A 244 -1.02 -3.75 -20.42
C THR A 244 -0.98 -4.47 -21.76
N GLN A 245 -2.08 -4.45 -22.52
CA GLN A 245 -2.11 -5.03 -23.87
C GLN A 245 -1.12 -4.35 -24.82
N LEU A 246 -1.03 -3.02 -24.78
CA LEU A 246 -0.06 -2.26 -25.57
C LEU A 246 1.38 -2.66 -25.23
N VAL A 247 1.73 -2.75 -23.95
CA VAL A 247 3.08 -3.13 -23.53
C VAL A 247 3.40 -4.53 -24.01
N ASN A 248 2.49 -5.48 -23.86
CA ASN A 248 2.68 -6.85 -24.36
C ASN A 248 2.97 -6.86 -25.88
N LEU A 249 2.23 -6.05 -26.65
CA LEU A 249 2.45 -5.91 -28.09
C LEU A 249 3.82 -5.31 -28.43
N ILE A 250 4.26 -4.28 -27.69
CA ILE A 250 5.55 -3.63 -27.87
C ILE A 250 6.70 -4.58 -27.55
N VAL A 251 6.60 -5.30 -26.42
CA VAL A 251 7.64 -6.21 -25.94
C VAL A 251 7.77 -7.45 -26.83
N ALA A 252 6.65 -7.90 -27.41
CA ALA A 252 6.67 -9.01 -28.39
C ALA A 252 7.27 -8.62 -29.75
N HIS A 253 7.58 -7.34 -29.98
CA HIS A 253 8.18 -6.90 -31.23
C HIS A 253 9.59 -7.46 -31.41
N GLU A 254 9.93 -7.97 -32.60
CA GLU A 254 11.22 -8.64 -32.89
C GLU A 254 12.46 -7.78 -32.57
N LYS A 255 12.34 -6.45 -32.68
CA LYS A 255 13.41 -5.49 -32.37
C LYS A 255 13.52 -5.09 -30.91
N TYR A 256 12.66 -5.59 -30.03
CA TYR A 256 12.66 -5.18 -28.63
C TYR A 256 13.92 -5.68 -27.89
N ASP A 257 14.35 -6.91 -28.17
CA ASP A 257 15.51 -7.52 -27.53
C ASP A 257 16.83 -7.31 -28.33
N ASP A 258 16.77 -6.65 -29.50
CA ASP A 258 17.93 -6.34 -30.35
C ASP A 258 18.81 -5.20 -29.77
N CYS A 259 18.69 -4.93 -28.47
CA CYS A 259 19.46 -3.95 -27.73
C CYS A 259 20.93 -4.40 -27.55
#